data_AF-A0A9E3BFQ3-F1
#
_entry.id   AF-A0A9E3BFQ3-F1
#
_cell.length_a   1.000
_cell.length_b   1.000
_cell.length_c   1.000
_cell.angle_alpha   90.00
_cell.angle_beta   90.00
_cell.angle_gamma   90.00
#
_symmetry.space_group_name_H-M   'P 1'
#
loop_
_entity.id
_entity.type
_entity.pdbx_description
1 polymer ?
#
loop_
_entity_poly.entity_id
_entity_poly.type
_entity_poly.pdbx_seq_one_letter_code
_entity_poly.pdbx_strand_id
1 'polypeptide(L)'
;TIWLKAIINSSYVSARIDHADAPLEAMSQLVNTWEEFDVIDAGSGYIMLRSRADGDYVCAQFNETNGPLKANSGVLQSCTEFRWINEGNGKIALQVATGTSYVSARIDLSNAPLCVQDTNVPDEDLFLWGVVSQTNISS
;
A
#
# COMPACT_ATOMS: atom_id res chain seq x y z
N THR A 1 -11.13 -5.76 -5.09
CA THR A 1 -10.75 -4.59 -4.29
C THR A 1 -10.50 -5.02 -2.85
N ILE A 2 -9.44 -4.52 -2.25
CA ILE A 2 -9.00 -4.83 -0.89
C ILE A 2 -8.78 -3.53 -0.10
N TRP A 3 -8.61 -3.67 1.21
CA TRP A 3 -7.94 -2.69 2.06
C TRP A 3 -6.61 -3.27 2.56
N LEU A 4 -5.69 -2.38 2.93
CA LEU A 4 -4.46 -2.70 3.65
C LEU A 4 -4.47 -1.98 5.00
N LYS A 5 -3.99 -2.65 6.04
CA LYS A 5 -3.92 -2.11 7.40
C LYS A 5 -2.52 -2.37 7.97
N ALA A 6 -1.80 -1.31 8.29
CA ALA A 6 -0.48 -1.41 8.91
C ALA A 6 -0.62 -1.98 10.33
N ILE A 7 0.18 -2.99 10.67
CA ILE A 7 0.09 -3.64 11.98
C ILE A 7 0.60 -2.70 13.08
N ILE A 8 1.74 -2.03 12.85
CA ILE A 8 2.45 -1.20 13.81
C ILE A 8 1.58 -0.13 14.50
N ASN A 9 0.59 0.43 13.79
CA ASN A 9 -0.31 1.45 14.33
C ASN A 9 -1.80 1.11 14.18
N SER A 10 -2.13 -0.08 13.68
CA SER A 10 -3.51 -0.53 13.47
C SER A 10 -4.36 0.45 12.66
N SER A 11 -3.77 1.12 11.67
CA SER A 11 -4.46 2.05 10.78
C SER A 11 -4.53 1.53 9.34
N TYR A 12 -5.63 1.84 8.65
CA TYR A 12 -5.78 1.60 7.23
C TYR A 12 -4.89 2.56 6.41
N VAL A 13 -4.38 2.05 5.30
CA VAL A 13 -3.55 2.78 4.34
C VAL A 13 -4.45 3.58 3.40
N SER A 14 -4.20 4.87 3.27
CA SER A 14 -4.99 5.81 2.49
C SER A 14 -4.21 6.36 1.29
N ALA A 15 -4.79 6.30 0.09
CA ALA A 15 -4.40 7.09 -1.06
C ALA A 15 -5.06 8.47 -0.99
N ARG A 16 -4.36 9.42 -0.37
CA ARG A 16 -4.86 10.78 -0.16
C ARG A 16 -4.88 11.55 -1.48
N ILE A 17 -6.04 12.11 -1.82
CA ILE A 17 -6.24 12.96 -3.01
C ILE A 17 -6.62 14.40 -2.64
N ASP A 18 -6.63 14.73 -1.35
CA ASP A 18 -6.95 16.06 -0.85
C ASP A 18 -5.76 17.04 -0.93
N HIS A 19 -4.59 16.54 -1.33
CA HIS A 19 -3.41 17.34 -1.66
C HIS A 19 -2.55 16.61 -2.71
N ALA A 20 -1.82 17.37 -3.52
CA ALA A 20 -1.02 16.83 -4.61
C ALA A 20 0.21 16.06 -4.10
N ASP A 21 0.60 15.01 -4.83
CA ASP A 21 1.78 14.18 -4.55
C ASP A 21 1.86 13.60 -3.13
N ALA A 22 0.70 13.37 -2.52
CA ALA A 22 0.60 12.76 -1.20
C ALA A 22 1.19 11.34 -1.20
N PRO A 23 2.05 10.99 -0.23
CA PRO A 23 2.34 9.59 0.07
C PRO A 23 1.06 8.84 0.44
N LEU A 24 1.10 7.51 0.31
CA LEU A 24 0.12 6.67 0.99
C LEU A 24 0.32 6.82 2.50
N GLU A 25 -0.73 7.16 3.24
CA GLU A 25 -0.68 7.44 4.68
C GLU A 25 -1.38 6.33 5.48
N ALA A 26 -0.73 5.77 6.49
CA ALA A 26 -1.34 4.77 7.38
C ALA A 26 -2.01 5.43 8.59
N MET A 27 -3.06 6.21 8.39
CA MET A 27 -3.71 7.00 9.45
C MET A 27 -5.21 6.75 9.61
N SER A 28 -5.86 6.11 8.64
CA SER A 28 -7.31 5.99 8.65
C SER A 28 -7.81 4.91 9.61
N GLN A 29 -8.94 5.17 10.25
CA GLN A 29 -9.63 4.22 11.14
C GLN A 29 -10.79 3.49 10.45
N LEU A 30 -11.16 3.92 9.24
CA LEU A 30 -12.28 3.38 8.48
C LEU A 30 -11.85 3.14 7.03
N VAL A 31 -12.47 2.15 6.39
CA VAL A 31 -12.29 1.92 4.96
C VAL A 31 -13.34 2.72 4.21
N ASN A 32 -12.90 3.74 3.48
CA ASN A 32 -13.67 4.40 2.43
C ASN A 32 -12.86 4.34 1.13
N THR A 33 -13.31 5.03 0.09
CA THR A 33 -12.70 5.01 -1.25
C THR A 33 -11.17 5.23 -1.26
N TRP A 34 -10.62 6.01 -0.33
CA TRP A 34 -9.18 6.25 -0.23
C TRP A 34 -8.39 5.06 0.29
N GLU A 35 -9.02 4.17 1.05
CA GLU A 35 -8.41 2.96 1.62
C GLU A 35 -8.61 1.72 0.76
N GLU A 36 -9.23 1.88 -0.40
CA GLU A 36 -9.55 0.79 -1.32
C GLU A 36 -8.53 0.70 -2.46
N PHE A 37 -7.98 -0.50 -2.65
CA PHE A 37 -7.03 -0.79 -3.72
C PHE A 37 -7.49 -1.99 -4.54
N ASP A 38 -7.41 -1.88 -5.86
CA ASP A 38 -7.51 -3.03 -6.75
C ASP A 38 -6.13 -3.71 -6.84
N VAL A 39 -6.09 -5.02 -6.59
CA VAL A 39 -4.89 -5.84 -6.84
C VAL A 39 -4.96 -6.34 -8.27
N ILE A 40 -3.94 -6.02 -9.06
CA ILE A 40 -3.85 -6.37 -10.48
C ILE A 40 -2.64 -7.27 -10.67
N ASP A 41 -2.81 -8.39 -11.37
CA ASP A 41 -1.70 -9.27 -11.77
C ASP A 41 -0.79 -8.54 -12.76
N ALA A 42 0.49 -8.39 -12.41
CA ALA A 42 1.50 -7.77 -13.26
C ALA A 42 2.33 -8.83 -14.02
N GLY A 43 2.05 -10.11 -13.82
CA GLY A 43 2.82 -11.22 -14.36
C GLY A 43 4.11 -11.50 -13.57
N SER A 44 4.75 -12.63 -13.87
CA SER A 44 6.02 -13.05 -13.26
C SER A 44 6.01 -13.08 -11.71
N GLY A 45 4.84 -13.26 -11.09
CA GLY A 45 4.66 -13.28 -9.64
C GLY A 45 4.60 -11.89 -8.99
N TYR A 46 4.51 -10.82 -9.77
CA TYR A 46 4.29 -9.46 -9.28
C TYR A 46 2.82 -9.06 -9.33
N ILE A 47 2.47 -8.10 -8.48
CA ILE A 47 1.20 -7.42 -8.46
C ILE A 47 1.41 -5.92 -8.62
N MET A 48 0.34 -5.24 -9.01
CA MET A 48 0.19 -3.79 -8.89
C MET A 48 -0.99 -3.48 -7.98
N LEU A 49 -0.88 -2.38 -7.26
CA LEU A 49 -1.97 -1.81 -6.48
C LEU A 49 -2.48 -0.57 -7.22
N ARG A 50 -3.76 -0.54 -7.57
CA ARG A 50 -4.41 0.64 -8.15
C ARG A 50 -5.36 1.24 -7.12
N SER A 51 -5.15 2.51 -6.80
CA SER A 51 -6.01 3.27 -5.89
C SER A 51 -7.41 3.44 -6.49
N ARG A 52 -8.46 3.25 -5.69
CA ARG A 52 -9.84 3.54 -6.08
C ARG A 52 -10.18 5.02 -5.97
N ALA A 53 -9.34 5.82 -5.33
CA ALA A 53 -9.55 7.26 -5.12
C ALA A 53 -9.43 8.06 -6.42
N ASP A 54 -8.42 7.74 -7.24
CA ASP A 54 -8.00 8.46 -8.44
C ASP A 54 -7.85 7.54 -9.67
N GLY A 55 -7.73 6.22 -9.46
CA GLY A 55 -7.50 5.24 -10.52
C GLY A 55 -6.02 5.05 -10.88
N ASP A 56 -5.11 5.67 -10.14
CA ASP A 56 -3.67 5.59 -10.40
C ASP A 56 -3.03 4.39 -9.70
N TYR A 57 -1.94 3.90 -10.29
CA TYR A 57 -1.11 2.86 -9.71
C TYR A 57 -0.20 3.44 -8.63
N VAL A 58 -0.04 2.67 -7.55
CA VAL A 58 0.93 2.94 -6.49
C VAL A 58 2.33 2.72 -7.04
N CYS A 59 3.17 3.74 -6.96
CA CYS A 59 4.56 3.74 -7.40
C CYS A 59 5.48 4.08 -6.22
N ALA A 60 6.53 3.30 -6.04
CA ALA A 60 7.61 3.59 -5.10
C ALA A 60 8.55 4.65 -5.66
N GLN A 61 8.67 5.79 -4.98
CA GLN A 61 9.46 6.94 -5.43
C GLN A 61 10.93 6.80 -5.01
N PHE A 62 11.68 5.86 -5.63
CA PHE A 62 13.05 5.53 -5.22
C PHE A 62 14.06 6.69 -5.26
N ASN A 63 13.75 7.75 -6.01
CA ASN A 63 14.55 8.96 -6.13
C ASN A 63 14.19 10.05 -5.10
N GLU A 64 13.17 9.83 -4.27
CA GLU A 64 12.75 10.74 -3.21
C GLU A 64 13.26 10.29 -1.84
N THR A 65 13.42 11.24 -0.92
CA THR A 65 13.84 10.96 0.46
C THR A 65 12.89 9.97 1.12
N ASN A 66 13.45 8.90 1.71
CA ASN A 66 12.73 7.75 2.31
C ASN A 66 11.94 6.87 1.32
N GLY A 67 11.99 7.11 0.01
CA GLY A 67 11.29 6.27 -0.96
C GLY A 67 9.79 6.11 -0.69
N PRO A 68 9.00 7.19 -0.55
CA PRO A 68 7.58 7.10 -0.27
C PRO A 68 6.83 6.37 -1.40
N LEU A 69 5.75 5.70 -1.05
CA LEU A 69 4.80 5.17 -2.03
C LEU A 69 3.75 6.23 -2.32
N LYS A 70 3.45 6.48 -3.60
CA LYS A 70 2.42 7.43 -4.05
C LYS A 70 1.51 6.77 -5.07
N ALA A 71 0.21 7.05 -5.02
CA ALA A 71 -0.71 6.73 -6.13
C ALA A 71 -0.63 7.88 -7.14
N ASN A 72 0.23 7.75 -8.16
CA ASN A 72 0.49 8.83 -9.11
C ASN A 72 0.93 8.36 -10.50
N SER A 73 0.79 7.06 -10.78
CA SER A 73 1.24 6.49 -12.05
C SER A 73 0.06 5.98 -12.86
N GLY A 74 -0.19 6.59 -14.02
CA GLY A 74 -1.20 6.12 -14.98
C GLY A 74 -0.72 4.99 -15.91
N VAL A 75 0.52 4.51 -15.74
CA VAL A 75 1.16 3.53 -16.63
C VAL A 75 1.83 2.41 -15.85
N LEU A 76 2.02 1.27 -16.50
CA LEU A 76 2.72 0.13 -15.93
C LEU A 76 4.23 0.34 -16.08
N GLN A 77 4.96 0.30 -14.96
CA GLN A 77 6.41 0.47 -14.94
C GLN A 77 7.02 -0.13 -13.67
N SER A 78 8.35 -0.28 -13.65
CA SER A 78 9.06 -1.02 -12.58
C SER A 78 8.82 -0.51 -11.16
N CYS A 79 8.53 0.78 -10.96
CA CYS A 79 8.19 1.30 -9.63
C CYS A 79 6.81 0.89 -9.12
N THR A 80 5.93 0.41 -10.00
CA THR A 80 4.54 0.03 -9.68
C THR A 80 4.38 -1.45 -9.31
N GLU A 81 5.44 -2.22 -9.45
CA GLU A 81 5.43 -3.67 -9.28
C GLU A 81 5.89 -4.06 -7.87
N PHE A 82 5.10 -4.91 -7.22
CA PHE A 82 5.36 -5.42 -5.88
C PHE A 82 5.19 -6.94 -5.85
N ARG A 83 5.94 -7.62 -4.98
CA ARG A 83 5.60 -9.00 -4.60
C ARG A 83 4.72 -8.98 -3.38
N TRP A 84 3.64 -9.75 -3.47
CA TRP A 84 2.81 -10.09 -2.33
C TRP A 84 3.39 -11.33 -1.64
N ILE A 85 3.95 -11.16 -0.46
CA ILE A 85 4.54 -12.26 0.30
C ILE A 85 3.63 -12.59 1.47
N ASN A 86 3.18 -13.85 1.54
CA ASN A 86 2.30 -14.32 2.61
C ASN A 86 3.14 -14.74 3.81
N GLU A 87 2.95 -14.05 4.94
CA GLU A 87 3.67 -14.28 6.20
C GLU A 87 2.84 -15.09 7.21
N GLY A 88 1.73 -15.69 6.74
CA GLY A 88 0.80 -16.46 7.56
C GLY A 88 -0.12 -15.60 8.42
N ASN A 89 -1.16 -16.23 9.01
CA ASN A 89 -2.11 -15.59 9.93
C ASN A 89 -2.76 -14.30 9.38
N GLY A 90 -2.98 -14.22 8.07
CA GLY A 90 -3.56 -13.05 7.40
C GLY A 90 -2.60 -11.87 7.23
N LYS A 91 -1.33 -12.02 7.61
CA LYS A 91 -0.27 -11.02 7.44
C LYS A 91 0.41 -11.16 6.09
N ILE A 92 0.83 -10.02 5.55
CA ILE A 92 1.57 -9.95 4.30
C ILE A 92 2.72 -8.96 4.40
N ALA A 93 3.78 -9.22 3.63
CA ALA A 93 4.79 -8.24 3.29
C ALA A 93 4.60 -7.81 1.83
N LEU A 94 4.88 -6.52 1.54
CA LEU A 94 4.99 -6.01 0.18
C LEU A 94 6.46 -5.71 -0.09
N GLN A 95 7.05 -6.41 -1.05
CA GLN A 95 8.43 -6.18 -1.50
C GLN A 95 8.42 -5.47 -2.86
N VAL A 96 9.24 -4.44 -3.04
CA VAL A 96 9.35 -3.75 -4.35
C VAL A 96 10.05 -4.65 -5.38
N ALA A 97 9.60 -4.65 -6.64
CA ALA A 97 10.17 -5.51 -7.68
C ALA A 97 11.61 -5.17 -8.08
N THR A 98 12.00 -3.89 -7.95
CA THR A 98 13.32 -3.37 -8.34
C THR A 98 14.44 -3.73 -7.37
N GLY A 99 14.15 -4.42 -6.26
CA GLY A 99 15.14 -4.74 -5.25
C GLY A 99 14.66 -5.77 -4.22
N THR A 100 15.25 -5.72 -3.04
CA THR A 100 14.95 -6.63 -1.91
C THR A 100 14.26 -5.93 -0.75
N SER A 101 14.03 -4.62 -0.86
CA SER A 101 13.40 -3.79 0.18
C SER A 101 11.90 -4.05 0.31
N TYR A 102 11.42 -3.90 1.54
CA TYR A 102 10.01 -4.01 1.87
C TYR A 102 9.38 -2.65 2.10
N VAL A 103 8.06 -2.60 2.01
CA VAL A 103 7.24 -1.43 2.33
C VAL A 103 6.87 -1.48 3.82
N SER A 104 7.04 -0.38 4.55
CA SER A 104 6.58 -0.24 5.94
C SER A 104 5.94 1.13 6.16
N ALA A 105 5.05 1.22 7.16
CA ALA A 105 4.52 2.50 7.63
C ALA A 105 5.53 3.20 8.55
N ARG A 106 5.96 4.42 8.19
CA ARG A 106 6.94 5.21 8.96
C ARG A 106 6.28 6.02 10.06
N ILE A 107 5.91 5.37 11.15
CA ILE A 107 5.23 6.03 12.29
C ILE A 107 6.08 7.09 13.00
N ASP A 108 7.40 7.10 12.74
CA ASP A 108 8.33 8.13 13.18
C ASP A 108 8.26 9.43 12.34
N LEU A 109 7.52 9.41 11.23
CA LEU A 109 7.27 10.55 10.36
C LEU A 109 5.81 11.03 10.50
N SER A 110 5.57 12.30 10.16
CA SER A 110 4.22 12.88 10.17
C SER A 110 3.30 12.09 9.25
N ASN A 111 2.10 11.76 9.74
CA ASN A 111 1.06 11.00 9.03
C ASN A 111 1.42 9.56 8.62
N ALA A 112 2.50 9.00 9.20
CA ALA A 112 2.87 7.59 8.98
C ALA A 112 2.87 7.17 7.49
N PRO A 113 3.64 7.84 6.62
CA PRO A 113 3.70 7.52 5.21
C PRO A 113 4.24 6.10 5.01
N LEU A 114 3.75 5.41 3.98
CA LEU A 114 4.36 4.18 3.53
C LEU A 114 5.65 4.50 2.76
N CYS A 115 6.73 3.87 3.16
CA CYS A 115 8.06 4.05 2.59
C CYS A 115 8.69 2.71 2.26
N VAL A 116 9.54 2.71 1.23
CA VAL A 116 10.48 1.61 0.99
C VAL A 116 11.57 1.67 2.06
N GLN A 117 11.64 0.64 2.90
CA GLN A 117 12.61 0.49 3.98
C GLN A 117 13.71 -0.53 3.59
N ASP A 118 14.24 -1.23 4.58
CA ASP A 118 15.33 -2.19 4.44
C ASP A 118 14.86 -3.64 4.25
N THR A 119 15.82 -4.51 3.99
CA THR A 119 15.63 -5.94 3.61
C THR A 119 15.09 -6.86 4.71
N ASN A 120 14.82 -6.34 5.90
CA ASN A 120 14.25 -7.08 7.02
C ASN A 120 12.96 -6.39 7.47
N VAL A 121 11.85 -7.12 7.46
CA VAL A 121 10.53 -6.63 7.84
C VAL A 121 10.08 -7.35 9.11
N PRO A 122 10.15 -6.71 10.29
CA PRO A 122 9.63 -7.32 11.51
C PRO A 122 8.10 -7.47 11.43
N ASP A 123 7.56 -8.34 12.27
CA ASP A 123 6.12 -8.66 12.29
C ASP A 123 5.21 -7.43 12.42
N GLU A 124 5.67 -6.39 13.11
CA GLU A 124 4.97 -5.12 13.30
C GLU A 124 4.90 -4.27 12.02
N ASP A 125 5.85 -4.41 11.11
CA ASP A 125 5.90 -3.68 9.83
C ASP A 125 5.09 -4.36 8.72
N LEU A 126 4.57 -5.56 8.98
CA LEU A 126 3.68 -6.26 8.06
C LEU A 126 2.30 -5.58 7.97
N PHE A 127 1.54 -5.96 6.95
CA PHE A 127 0.16 -5.50 6.76
C PHE A 127 -0.82 -6.65 6.98
N LEU A 128 -1.96 -6.32 7.59
CA LEU A 128 -3.18 -7.08 7.40
C LEU A 128 -3.86 -6.61 6.11
N TRP A 129 -4.67 -7.48 5.53
CA TRP A 129 -5.48 -7.16 4.36
C TRP A 129 -6.86 -7.82 4.47
N GLY A 130 -7.80 -7.32 3.69
CA GLY A 130 -9.10 -7.95 3.54
C GLY A 130 -9.85 -7.45 2.31
N VAL A 131 -10.82 -8.24 1.86
CA VAL A 131 -11.67 -7.87 0.73
C VAL A 131 -12.68 -6.82 1.20
N VAL A 132 -12.87 -5.77 0.38
CA VAL A 132 -13.96 -4.81 0.59
C VAL A 132 -15.26 -5.52 0.21
N SER A 133 -16.00 -5.99 1.20
CA SER A 133 -17.36 -6.50 0.98
C SER A 133 -18.30 -5.31 0.87
N GLN A 134 -18.94 -5.12 -0.28
CA GLN A 134 -20.14 -4.28 -0.34
C GLN A 134 -21.16 -4.87 0.62
N THR A 135 -21.44 -4.18 1.71
CA THR A 135 -22.64 -4.48 2.49
C THR A 135 -23.81 -4.07 1.60
N ASN A 136 -24.32 -5.01 0.79
CA ASN A 136 -25.65 -4.91 0.23
C ASN A 136 -26.62 -4.98 1.42
N ILE A 137 -26.87 -3.83 2.06
CA ILE A 137 -28.02 -3.71 2.94
C ILE A 137 -29.20 -3.53 2.00
N SER A 138 -29.78 -4.65 1.58
CA SER A 138 -31.19 -4.67 1.21
C SER A 138 -32.00 -4.35 2.48
N SER A 139 -32.53 -3.14 2.55
CA SER A 139 -33.71 -2.81 3.35
C SER A 139 -34.91 -2.62 2.44
#